data_AF-A0A522V442-F1
#
_entry.id   AF-A0A522V442-F1
#
_cell.length_a   1.000
_cell.length_b   1.000
_cell.length_c   1.000
_cell.angle_alpha   90.00
_cell.angle_beta   90.00
_cell.angle_gamma   90.00
#
_symmetry.space_group_name_H-M   'P 1'
#
loop_
_entity.id
_entity.type
_entity.pdbx_description
1 polymer ?
#
loop_
_entity_poly.entity_id
_entity_poly.type
_entity_poly.pdbx_seq_one_letter_code
_entity_poly.pdbx_strand_id
1 'polypeptide(L)'
;MTYERFEDLPVWKAAIELAERVYALTEKTPFRRKYSLRDQLERATLSISNNIAEGFERGTTQELLTFLYIARGSAGEVRSMLCFLEKVEAFKDLRSEISNLKLSVEGISRQLRAWADSLQNSEVKGQRYLNDKDRKRTQNKKERDEFLAMLAQIQKNRGSA
;
A
#
# COMPACT_ATOMS: atom_id res chain seq x y z
N MET A 1 13.86 -6.37 4.38
CA MET A 1 12.75 -6.39 5.37
C MET A 1 11.49 -6.71 4.59
N THR A 2 10.80 -7.80 4.91
CA THR A 2 9.53 -8.18 4.27
C THR A 2 8.41 -7.81 5.23
N TYR A 3 7.46 -7.00 4.78
CA TYR A 3 6.24 -6.70 5.53
C TYR A 3 5.22 -7.79 5.22
N GLU A 4 4.54 -8.31 6.25
CA GLU A 4 3.47 -9.31 6.10
C GLU A 4 2.09 -8.64 6.00
N ARG A 5 1.98 -7.42 6.52
CA ARG A 5 0.74 -6.65 6.63
C ARG A 5 0.95 -5.24 6.08
N PHE A 6 -0.04 -4.69 5.40
CA PHE A 6 0.05 -3.32 4.93
C PHE A 6 0.12 -2.32 6.09
N GLU A 7 -0.46 -2.66 7.23
CA GLU A 7 -0.44 -1.81 8.43
C GLU A 7 0.96 -1.60 8.99
N ASP A 8 1.92 -2.47 8.64
CA ASP A 8 3.31 -2.33 9.06
C ASP A 8 4.11 -1.40 8.15
N LEU A 9 3.59 -1.08 6.96
CA LEU A 9 4.26 -0.21 6.00
C LEU A 9 4.39 1.21 6.55
N PRO A 10 5.61 1.77 6.63
CA PRO A 10 5.81 3.15 7.09
C PRO A 10 5.01 4.18 6.28
N VAL A 11 4.91 3.96 4.97
CA VAL A 11 4.18 4.86 4.07
C VAL A 11 2.67 4.79 4.27
N TRP A 12 2.13 3.61 4.64
CA TRP A 12 0.71 3.47 4.98
C TRP A 12 0.41 4.17 6.31
N LYS A 13 1.25 3.96 7.34
CA LYS A 13 1.11 4.63 8.64
C LYS A 13 1.12 6.15 8.50
N ALA A 14 2.04 6.69 7.70
CA ALA A 14 2.09 8.11 7.41
C ALA A 14 0.83 8.60 6.66
N ALA A 15 0.31 7.80 5.71
CA ALA A 15 -0.88 8.15 4.95
C ALA A 15 -2.17 8.15 5.81
N ILE A 16 -2.34 7.18 6.70
CA ILE A 16 -3.51 7.14 7.59
C ILE A 16 -3.46 8.23 8.66
N GLU A 17 -2.27 8.53 9.20
CA GLU A 17 -2.06 9.66 10.11
C GLU A 17 -2.34 11.01 9.41
N LEU A 18 -1.93 11.15 8.14
CA LEU A 18 -2.28 12.33 7.34
C LEU A 18 -3.81 12.46 7.20
N ALA A 19 -4.54 11.37 6.97
CA ALA A 19 -5.99 11.39 6.89
C ALA A 19 -6.61 11.89 8.19
N GLU A 20 -6.22 11.36 9.35
CA GLU A 20 -6.71 11.85 10.65
C GLU A 20 -6.51 13.35 10.83
N ARG A 21 -5.31 13.86 10.50
CA ARG A 21 -5.00 15.30 10.62
C ARG A 21 -5.79 16.15 9.63
N VAL A 22 -6.05 15.64 8.42
CA VAL A 22 -6.90 16.33 7.44
C VAL A 22 -8.34 16.39 7.92
N TYR A 23 -8.89 15.31 8.49
CA TYR A 23 -10.23 15.31 9.08
C TYR A 23 -10.31 16.31 10.25
N ALA A 24 -9.28 16.38 11.10
CA ALA A 24 -9.22 17.39 12.16
C ALA A 24 -9.18 18.83 11.60
N LEU A 25 -8.47 19.06 10.49
CA LEU A 25 -8.44 20.35 9.79
C LEU A 25 -9.82 20.71 9.22
N THR A 26 -10.52 19.76 8.60
CA THR A 26 -11.80 19.99 7.91
C THR A 26 -13.00 20.19 8.84
N GLU A 27 -12.87 19.89 10.13
CA GLU A 27 -13.85 20.26 11.16
C GLU A 27 -13.75 21.72 11.60
N LYS A 28 -12.69 22.44 11.22
CA LYS A 28 -12.51 23.84 11.63
C LYS A 28 -13.46 24.78 10.90
N THR A 29 -13.78 25.90 11.56
CA THR A 29 -14.74 26.91 11.09
C THR A 29 -14.62 27.31 9.61
N PRO A 30 -13.42 27.47 9.01
CA PRO A 30 -13.29 27.83 7.60
C PRO A 30 -13.94 26.83 6.62
N PHE A 31 -14.16 25.58 7.03
CA PHE A 31 -14.78 24.53 6.23
C PHE A 31 -16.30 24.41 6.42
N ARG A 32 -16.90 25.04 7.44
CA ARG A 32 -18.32 24.87 7.83
C ARG A 32 -19.36 25.08 6.73
N ARG A 33 -19.01 25.78 5.65
CA ARG A 33 -19.87 26.01 4.46
C ARG A 33 -19.23 25.60 3.14
N LYS A 34 -18.14 24.84 3.19
CA LYS A 34 -17.37 24.40 2.02
C LYS A 34 -17.44 22.89 1.85
N TYR A 35 -18.66 22.33 1.89
CA TYR A 35 -18.89 20.88 1.92
C TYR A 35 -18.22 20.14 0.75
N SER A 36 -18.31 20.67 -0.48
CA SER A 36 -17.66 20.07 -1.65
C SER A 36 -16.13 20.06 -1.54
N LEU A 37 -15.53 21.15 -1.02
CA LEU A 37 -14.09 21.24 -0.83
C LEU A 37 -13.60 20.29 0.28
N ARG A 38 -14.37 20.22 1.38
CA ARG A 38 -14.14 19.28 2.49
C ARG A 38 -14.18 17.84 1.99
N ASP A 39 -15.27 17.45 1.33
CA ASP A 39 -15.47 16.10 0.80
C ASP A 39 -14.35 15.69 -0.16
N GLN A 40 -13.97 16.56 -1.10
CA GLN A 40 -12.90 16.29 -2.03
C GLN A 40 -11.56 16.07 -1.31
N LEU A 41 -11.24 16.90 -0.31
CA LEU A 41 -9.97 16.81 0.42
C LEU A 41 -9.92 15.54 1.28
N GLU A 42 -11.00 15.23 1.99
CA GLU A 42 -11.12 14.03 2.83
C GLU A 42 -11.01 12.76 1.98
N ARG A 43 -11.76 12.67 0.88
CA ARG A 43 -11.72 11.50 -0.02
C ARG A 43 -10.38 11.32 -0.69
N ALA A 44 -9.79 12.40 -1.22
CA ALA A 44 -8.46 12.33 -1.83
C ALA A 44 -7.39 11.91 -0.81
N THR A 45 -7.49 12.37 0.44
CA THR A 45 -6.52 12.01 1.49
C THR A 45 -6.67 10.55 1.92
N LEU A 46 -7.88 10.10 2.22
CA LEU A 46 -8.13 8.71 2.64
C LEU A 46 -7.78 7.72 1.54
N SER A 47 -8.02 8.08 0.27
CA SER A 47 -7.66 7.31 -0.92
C SER A 47 -6.19 6.89 -0.96
N ILE A 48 -5.26 7.69 -0.42
CA ILE A 48 -3.83 7.36 -0.40
C ILE A 48 -3.61 6.06 0.38
N SER A 49 -4.11 5.99 1.62
CA SER A 49 -3.98 4.81 2.48
C SER A 49 -4.75 3.61 1.94
N ASN A 50 -5.95 3.83 1.39
CA ASN A 50 -6.78 2.77 0.83
C ASN A 50 -6.12 2.11 -0.39
N ASN A 51 -5.54 2.91 -1.30
CA ASN A 51 -4.84 2.36 -2.47
C ASN A 51 -3.54 1.64 -2.07
N ILE A 52 -2.82 2.09 -1.04
CA ILE A 52 -1.66 1.34 -0.52
C ILE A 52 -2.11 -0.04 0.00
N ALA A 53 -3.16 -0.09 0.83
CA ALA A 53 -3.68 -1.33 1.37
C ALA A 53 -4.18 -2.24 0.26
N GLU A 54 -4.99 -1.71 -0.66
CA GLU A 54 -5.52 -2.48 -1.78
C GLU A 54 -4.38 -3.04 -2.65
N GLY A 55 -3.40 -2.23 -3.02
CA GLY A 55 -2.24 -2.69 -3.79
C GLY A 55 -1.43 -3.77 -3.09
N PHE A 56 -1.26 -3.66 -1.77
CA PHE A 56 -0.50 -4.62 -0.97
C PHE A 56 -1.20 -5.99 -0.90
N GLU A 57 -2.53 -6.00 -0.79
CA GLU A 57 -3.34 -7.23 -0.79
C GLU A 57 -3.45 -7.88 -2.18
N ARG A 58 -2.97 -7.20 -3.24
CA ARG A 58 -2.94 -7.76 -4.60
C ARG A 58 -1.73 -8.67 -4.79
N GLY A 59 -1.95 -9.74 -5.53
CA GLY A 59 -0.99 -10.84 -5.63
C GLY A 59 0.26 -10.54 -6.47
N THR A 60 0.25 -9.55 -7.36
CA THR A 60 1.37 -9.34 -8.30
C THR A 60 2.07 -8.00 -8.09
N THR A 61 3.37 -7.95 -8.40
CA THR A 61 4.14 -6.70 -8.35
C THR A 61 3.56 -5.63 -9.27
N GLN A 62 3.02 -6.03 -10.42
CA GLN A 62 2.44 -5.10 -11.39
C GLN A 62 1.15 -4.45 -10.86
N GLU A 63 0.27 -5.23 -10.23
CA GLU A 63 -0.93 -4.69 -9.58
C GLU A 63 -0.55 -3.75 -8.45
N LEU A 64 0.37 -4.16 -7.57
CA LEU A 64 0.88 -3.31 -6.50
C LEU A 64 1.39 -1.97 -7.06
N LEU A 65 2.22 -1.99 -8.11
CA LEU A 65 2.72 -0.78 -8.76
C LEU A 65 1.60 0.15 -9.26
N THR A 66 0.58 -0.40 -9.91
CA THR A 66 -0.58 0.39 -10.37
C THR A 66 -1.24 1.12 -9.19
N PHE A 67 -1.50 0.43 -8.09
CA PHE A 67 -2.10 1.03 -6.90
C PHE A 67 -1.20 2.06 -6.22
N LEU A 68 0.12 1.84 -6.19
CA LEU A 68 1.07 2.84 -5.68
C LEU A 68 1.08 4.12 -6.52
N TYR A 69 0.93 4.01 -7.84
CA TYR A 69 0.79 5.17 -8.71
C TYR A 69 -0.52 5.92 -8.48
N ILE A 70 -1.63 5.22 -8.25
CA ILE A 70 -2.92 5.84 -7.90
C ILE A 70 -2.78 6.57 -6.55
N ALA A 71 -2.21 5.92 -5.53
CA ALA A 71 -1.96 6.54 -4.22
C ALA A 71 -1.11 7.81 -4.35
N ARG A 72 -0.07 7.78 -5.20
CA ARG A 72 0.78 8.95 -5.47
C ARG A 72 0.03 10.04 -6.24
N GLY A 73 -0.89 9.68 -7.12
CA GLY A 73 -1.82 10.61 -7.79
C GLY A 73 -2.70 11.34 -6.78
N SER A 74 -3.36 10.59 -5.89
CA SER A 74 -4.17 11.16 -4.80
C SER A 74 -3.33 12.07 -3.87
N ALA A 75 -2.09 11.70 -3.55
CA ALA A 75 -1.18 12.57 -2.81
C ALA A 75 -0.88 13.90 -3.55
N GLY A 76 -0.78 13.85 -4.88
CA GLY A 76 -0.65 15.04 -5.72
C GLY A 76 -1.88 15.96 -5.65
N GLU A 77 -3.09 15.38 -5.69
CA GLU A 77 -4.35 16.12 -5.54
C GLU A 77 -4.45 16.80 -4.18
N VAL A 78 -4.20 16.06 -3.09
CA VAL A 78 -4.20 16.62 -1.73
C VAL A 78 -3.23 17.79 -1.62
N ARG A 79 -1.99 17.63 -2.13
CA ARG A 79 -1.00 18.72 -2.11
C ARG A 79 -1.47 19.94 -2.90
N SER A 80 -2.09 19.73 -4.06
CA SER A 80 -2.65 20.81 -4.88
C SER A 80 -3.75 21.58 -4.13
N MET A 81 -4.67 20.84 -3.49
CA MET A 81 -5.74 21.43 -2.69
C MET A 81 -5.20 22.22 -1.49
N LEU A 82 -4.20 21.68 -0.77
CA LEU A 82 -3.56 22.39 0.34
C LEU A 82 -2.87 23.69 -0.12
N CYS A 83 -2.21 23.69 -1.30
CA CYS A 83 -1.67 24.91 -1.91
C CYS A 83 -2.77 25.94 -2.22
N PHE A 84 -3.95 25.49 -2.66
CA PHE A 84 -5.10 26.36 -2.84
C PHE A 84 -5.57 26.95 -1.50
N LEU A 85 -5.69 26.13 -0.44
CA LEU A 85 -6.10 26.60 0.89
C LEU A 85 -5.18 27.69 1.45
N GLU A 86 -3.86 27.58 1.29
CA GLU A 86 -2.91 28.61 1.74
C GLU A 86 -3.14 29.99 1.11
N LYS A 87 -3.72 30.03 -0.10
CA LYS A 87 -4.01 31.26 -0.84
C LYS A 87 -5.36 31.90 -0.48
N VAL A 88 -6.25 31.15 0.17
CA VAL A 88 -7.60 31.60 0.48
C VAL A 88 -7.60 32.30 1.84
N GLU A 89 -8.04 33.56 1.88
CA GLU A 89 -8.02 34.40 3.08
C GLU A 89 -8.75 33.78 4.28
N ALA A 90 -9.82 33.03 4.02
CA ALA A 90 -10.58 32.32 5.07
C ALA A 90 -9.74 31.29 5.86
N PHE A 91 -8.58 30.88 5.35
CA PHE A 91 -7.69 29.89 5.98
C PHE A 91 -6.39 30.52 6.51
N LYS A 92 -6.29 31.85 6.57
CA LYS A 92 -5.05 32.54 6.99
C LYS A 92 -4.52 32.07 8.35
N ASP A 93 -5.43 31.83 9.30
CA ASP A 93 -5.09 31.40 10.67
C ASP A 93 -4.67 29.92 10.73
N LEU A 94 -4.87 29.17 9.65
CA LEU A 94 -4.53 27.75 9.54
C LEU A 94 -3.29 27.52 8.65
N ARG A 95 -2.62 28.57 8.16
CA ARG A 95 -1.49 28.44 7.21
C ARG A 95 -0.38 27.53 7.72
N SER A 96 0.03 27.66 8.97
CA SER A 96 1.10 26.83 9.53
C SER A 96 0.73 25.34 9.53
N GLU A 97 -0.51 25.02 9.90
CA GLU A 97 -1.01 23.63 9.89
C GLU A 97 -1.11 23.08 8.47
N ILE A 98 -1.63 23.89 7.53
CA ILE A 98 -1.70 23.51 6.11
C ILE A 98 -0.30 23.27 5.55
N SER A 99 0.69 24.11 5.88
CA SER A 99 2.09 23.90 5.46
C SER A 99 2.67 22.62 6.05
N ASN A 100 2.37 22.28 7.31
CA ASN A 100 2.81 21.02 7.92
C ASN A 100 2.19 19.80 7.21
N LEU A 101 0.90 19.86 6.88
CA LEU A 101 0.23 18.79 6.11
C LEU A 101 0.86 18.62 4.73
N LYS A 102 1.22 19.72 4.04
CA LYS A 102 1.93 19.65 2.76
C LYS A 102 3.26 18.91 2.89
N LEU A 103 4.06 19.23 3.92
CA LEU A 103 5.32 18.53 4.17
C LEU A 103 5.11 17.03 4.42
N SER A 104 4.06 16.66 5.16
CA SER A 104 3.67 15.26 5.36
C SER A 104 3.31 14.56 4.04
N VAL A 105 2.48 15.19 3.19
CA VAL A 105 2.09 14.66 1.87
C VAL A 105 3.29 14.50 0.94
N GLU A 106 4.25 15.42 0.98
CA GLU A 106 5.50 15.33 0.23
C GLU A 106 6.39 14.19 0.71
N GLY A 107 6.45 13.97 2.02
CA GLY A 107 7.09 12.80 2.62
C GLY A 107 6.48 11.49 2.11
N ILE A 108 5.15 11.38 2.12
CA ILE A 108 4.44 10.21 1.59
C ILE A 108 4.73 10.02 0.10
N SER A 109 4.66 11.09 -0.69
CA SER A 109 4.93 11.04 -2.13
C SER A 109 6.34 10.54 -2.45
N ARG A 110 7.35 10.92 -1.65
CA ARG A 110 8.72 10.41 -1.77
C ARG A 110 8.82 8.93 -1.41
N GLN A 111 8.16 8.50 -0.33
CA GLN A 111 8.13 7.09 0.08
C GLN A 111 7.47 6.21 -0.97
N LEU A 112 6.31 6.62 -1.50
CA LEU A 112 5.60 5.92 -2.58
C LEU A 112 6.46 5.77 -3.83
N ARG A 113 7.14 6.86 -4.24
CA ARG A 113 8.05 6.83 -5.38
C ARG A 113 9.20 5.86 -5.14
N ALA A 114 9.90 5.99 -4.02
CA ALA A 114 11.04 5.12 -3.70
C ALA A 114 10.62 3.64 -3.65
N TRP A 115 9.44 3.34 -3.12
CA TRP A 115 8.92 1.99 -3.09
C TRP A 115 8.58 1.47 -4.49
N ALA A 116 7.88 2.26 -5.30
CA ALA A 116 7.58 1.91 -6.69
C ALA A 116 8.87 1.67 -7.50
N ASP A 117 9.85 2.55 -7.38
CA ASP A 117 11.15 2.43 -8.06
C ASP A 117 11.87 1.14 -7.60
N SER A 118 11.81 0.78 -6.31
CA SER A 118 12.40 -0.47 -5.80
C SER A 118 11.71 -1.74 -6.33
N LEU A 119 10.39 -1.67 -6.56
CA LEU A 119 9.60 -2.79 -7.08
C LEU A 119 9.83 -3.00 -8.58
N GLN A 120 9.96 -1.91 -9.35
CA GLN A 120 10.26 -1.99 -10.78
C GLN A 120 11.62 -2.61 -11.09
N ASN A 121 12.59 -2.38 -10.21
CA ASN A 121 13.95 -2.90 -10.37
C ASN A 121 14.15 -4.27 -9.69
N SER A 122 13.10 -4.87 -9.14
CA SER A 122 13.15 -6.17 -8.46
C SER A 122 12.90 -7.33 -9.42
N GLU A 123 13.69 -8.40 -9.31
CA GLU A 123 13.44 -9.66 -10.04
C GLU A 123 12.21 -10.43 -9.51
N VAL A 124 11.63 -9.99 -8.38
CA VAL A 124 10.50 -10.64 -7.72
C VAL A 124 9.17 -10.20 -8.37
N LYS A 125 8.51 -11.14 -9.05
CA LYS A 125 7.23 -10.90 -9.75
C LYS A 125 5.99 -10.73 -8.84
N GLY A 126 6.14 -10.90 -7.53
CA GLY A 126 5.12 -10.63 -6.51
C GLY A 126 4.79 -11.84 -5.64
N GLN A 127 4.02 -11.62 -4.56
CA GLN A 127 3.66 -12.66 -3.57
C GLN A 127 2.89 -13.83 -4.18
N ARG A 128 2.07 -13.61 -5.22
CA ARG A 128 1.35 -14.68 -5.94
C ARG A 128 2.30 -15.60 -6.69
N TYR A 129 3.35 -15.06 -7.31
CA TYR A 129 4.37 -15.87 -7.98
C TYR A 129 5.27 -16.61 -6.99
N LEU A 130 5.50 -16.03 -5.81
CA LEU A 130 6.12 -16.72 -4.68
C LEU A 130 5.22 -17.87 -4.19
N ASN A 131 3.93 -17.60 -3.95
CA ASN A 131 2.94 -18.61 -3.56
C ASN A 131 2.79 -19.72 -4.61
N ASP A 132 2.87 -19.42 -5.91
CA ASP A 132 2.84 -20.46 -6.96
C ASP A 132 4.13 -21.29 -6.99
N LYS A 133 5.29 -20.67 -6.75
CA LYS A 133 6.55 -21.41 -6.56
C LYS A 133 6.52 -22.26 -5.30
N ASP A 134 5.99 -21.74 -4.20
CA ASP A 134 5.85 -22.46 -2.94
C ASP A 134 4.82 -23.59 -3.04
N ARG A 135 3.71 -23.38 -3.77
CA ARG A 135 2.77 -24.46 -4.14
C ARG A 135 3.44 -25.52 -4.99
N LYS A 136 4.20 -25.15 -6.03
CA LYS A 136 4.99 -26.10 -6.83
C LYS A 136 6.02 -26.85 -5.99
N ARG A 137 6.70 -26.15 -5.07
CA ARG A 137 7.70 -26.77 -4.17
C ARG A 137 7.04 -27.74 -3.20
N THR A 138 5.87 -27.39 -2.68
CA THR A 138 5.06 -28.25 -1.81
C THR A 138 4.52 -29.47 -2.56
N GLN A 139 4.03 -29.28 -3.78
CA GLN A 139 3.58 -30.34 -4.69
C GLN A 139 4.73 -31.31 -5.01
N ASN A 140 5.88 -30.80 -5.45
CA ASN A 140 7.05 -31.62 -5.78
C ASN A 140 7.56 -32.41 -4.56
N LYS A 141 7.51 -31.81 -3.36
CA LYS A 141 7.87 -32.51 -2.12
C LYS A 141 6.89 -33.65 -1.83
N LYS A 142 5.58 -33.39 -1.97
CA LYS A 142 4.54 -34.41 -1.79
C LYS A 142 4.70 -35.58 -2.77
N GLU A 143 4.89 -35.29 -4.05
CA GLU A 143 5.12 -36.31 -5.09
C GLU A 143 6.38 -37.15 -4.81
N ARG A 144 7.46 -36.50 -4.36
CA ARG A 144 8.68 -37.19 -3.96
C ARG A 144 8.45 -38.12 -2.75
N ASP A 145 7.75 -37.63 -1.74
CA ASP A 145 7.52 -38.40 -0.50
C ASP A 145 6.56 -39.59 -0.78
N GLU A 146 5.55 -39.41 -1.65
CA GLU A 146 4.69 -40.50 -2.15
C GLU A 146 5.48 -41.54 -2.96
N PHE A 147 6.40 -41.09 -3.82
CA PHE A 147 7.26 -41.99 -4.59
C PHE A 147 8.20 -42.81 -3.70
N LEU A 148 8.79 -42.19 -2.68
CA LEU A 148 9.64 -42.90 -1.70
C LEU A 148 8.84 -43.93 -0.90
N ALA A 149 7.60 -43.61 -0.50
CA ALA A 149 6.72 -44.57 0.17
C ALA A 149 6.36 -45.76 -0.74
N MET A 150 6.10 -45.52 -2.03
CA MET A 150 5.86 -46.57 -3.01
C MET A 150 7.07 -47.49 -3.18
N LEU A 151 8.29 -46.93 -3.27
CA LEU A 151 9.52 -47.73 -3.37
C LEU A 151 9.73 -48.61 -2.13
N ALA A 152 9.48 -48.07 -0.93
CA ALA A 152 9.57 -48.83 0.31
C ALA A 152 8.57 -50.00 0.33
N GLN A 153 7.35 -49.79 -0.18
CA GLN A 153 6.33 -50.85 -0.28
C GLN A 153 6.74 -51.95 -1.27
N ILE A 154 7.32 -51.59 -2.42
CA ILE A 154 7.83 -52.54 -3.42
C ILE A 154 8.98 -53.37 -2.83
N GLN A 155 9.91 -52.74 -2.12
CA GLN A 155 11.00 -53.44 -1.44
C GLN A 155 10.46 -54.41 -0.38
N LYS A 156 9.46 -53.99 0.41
CA LYS A 156 8.83 -54.84 1.42
C LYS A 156 8.13 -56.06 0.80
N ASN A 157 7.47 -55.89 -0.34
CA ASN A 157 6.80 -56.98 -1.06
C ASN A 157 7.76 -57.93 -1.78
N ARG A 158 8.98 -57.50 -2.09
CA ARG A 158 10.04 -58.35 -2.67
C ARG A 158 10.82 -59.15 -1.64
N GLY A 159 10.79 -58.75 -0.37
CA GLY A 159 11.44 -59.47 0.73
C GLY A 159 10.56 -60.53 1.42
N SER A 160 9.32 -60.71 0.98
CA SER A 160 8.33 -61.66 1.52
C SER A 160 7.95 -62.78 0.53
N ALA A 161 8.71 -62.94 -0.55
CA ALA A 161 8.69 -64.09 -1.46
C ALA A 161 10.02 -64.85 -1.35
#